data_AF-J9F188-F1
#
_entry.id   AF-J9F188-F1
#
_cell.length_a   1.000
_cell.length_b   1.000
_cell.length_c   1.000
_cell.angle_alpha   90.00
_cell.angle_beta   90.00
_cell.angle_gamma   90.00
#
_symmetry.space_group_name_H-M   'P 1'
#
loop_
_entity.id
_entity.type
_entity.pdbx_description
1 polymer ?
#
loop_
_entity_poly.entity_id
_entity_poly.type
_entity_poly.pdbx_seq_one_letter_code
_entity_poly.pdbx_strand_id
1 'polypeptide(L)'
;MAVWEEYLANQANIDGIQMTWNLWPHSRIDAQRLVVPVTAFFTPLKERPSDQPHQPPLEYDPVLCQKTSCKAVLNALCTVDFRNKTWICPFCNQRNPFPPHYSMIAEDNRPPELYPQFTTIEYTLKKATTLPPIFVFVVDTCLSAEELKALKESIQTALSLLPADALVGLITFGRMIEIHELNVQGISRAYVFKGSKEINQKQIRDVLTMNIGRPVNVGATPGAHHQQVGSGTPCSASQQRPGYSMGLASVPGPL
;
A
#
# COMPACT_ATOMS: atom_id res chain seq x y z
N MET A 1 29.24 4.99 -32.96
CA MET A 1 27.83 5.40 -32.87
C MET A 1 26.98 4.39 -32.10
N ALA A 2 27.23 3.07 -32.19
CA ALA A 2 26.50 2.04 -31.43
C ALA A 2 26.47 2.22 -29.89
N VAL A 3 27.55 2.73 -29.28
CA VAL A 3 27.69 2.78 -27.80
C VAL A 3 26.65 3.67 -27.11
N TRP A 4 26.28 4.80 -27.72
CA TRP A 4 25.33 5.73 -27.10
C TRP A 4 23.88 5.24 -27.23
N GLU A 5 23.53 4.69 -28.38
CA GLU A 5 22.21 4.08 -28.60
C GLU A 5 22.00 2.89 -27.65
N GLU A 6 23.03 2.06 -27.47
CA GLU A 6 23.02 0.97 -26.51
C GLU A 6 22.87 1.47 -25.06
N TYR A 7 23.60 2.53 -24.68
CA TYR A 7 23.44 3.16 -23.36
C TYR A 7 22.00 3.63 -23.11
N LEU A 8 21.41 4.34 -24.08
CA LEU A 8 20.04 4.83 -23.98
C LEU A 8 19.02 3.69 -23.93
N ALA A 9 19.22 2.64 -24.73
CA ALA A 9 18.38 1.46 -24.73
C ALA A 9 18.44 0.74 -23.37
N ASN A 10 19.64 0.61 -22.79
CA ASN A 10 19.83 -0.02 -21.48
C ASN A 10 19.14 0.78 -20.37
N GLN A 11 19.25 2.11 -20.36
CA GLN A 11 18.54 2.96 -19.38
C GLN A 11 17.02 2.79 -19.48
N ALA A 12 16.46 2.77 -20.69
CA ALA A 12 15.02 2.61 -20.88
C ALA A 12 14.53 1.20 -20.56
N ASN A 13 15.31 0.17 -20.89
CA ASN A 13 14.90 -1.22 -20.74
C ASN A 13 15.16 -1.79 -19.35
N ILE A 14 16.24 -1.39 -18.69
CA ILE A 14 16.66 -1.91 -17.37
C ILE A 14 16.11 -1.03 -16.24
N ASP A 15 16.30 0.29 -16.34
CA ASP A 15 15.90 1.23 -15.28
C ASP A 15 14.51 1.85 -15.52
N GLY A 16 13.93 1.65 -16.71
CA GLY A 16 12.64 2.24 -17.06
C GLY A 16 12.70 3.76 -17.20
N ILE A 17 13.88 4.34 -17.44
CA ILE A 17 14.10 5.78 -17.50
C ILE A 17 14.53 6.20 -18.90
N GLN A 18 13.87 7.22 -19.45
CA GLN A 18 14.31 7.92 -20.65
C GLN A 18 14.37 9.42 -20.40
N MET A 19 15.58 9.99 -20.51
CA MET A 19 15.81 11.41 -20.30
C MET A 19 15.77 12.18 -21.61
N THR A 20 15.19 13.38 -21.57
CA THR A 20 15.35 14.41 -22.63
C THR A 20 16.81 14.81 -22.83
N TRP A 21 17.57 14.90 -21.72
CA TRP A 21 19.00 15.20 -21.69
C TRP A 21 19.71 14.23 -20.73
N ASN A 22 20.65 13.44 -21.26
CA ASN A 22 21.49 12.54 -20.46
C ASN A 22 22.82 13.19 -20.02
N LEU A 23 23.09 14.39 -20.52
CA LEU A 23 24.18 15.27 -20.06
C LEU A 23 23.53 16.59 -19.65
N TRP A 24 23.74 16.98 -18.40
CA TRP A 24 23.06 18.14 -17.83
C TRP A 24 23.91 19.40 -17.94
N PRO A 25 23.27 20.59 -18.05
CA PRO A 25 23.98 21.86 -18.01
C PRO A 25 24.65 22.04 -16.64
N HIS A 26 25.92 22.46 -16.65
CA HIS A 26 26.69 22.70 -15.43
C HIS A 26 26.48 24.11 -14.84
N SER A 27 25.82 25.01 -15.58
CA SER A 27 25.54 26.37 -15.14
C SER A 27 24.04 26.69 -15.18
N ARG A 28 23.60 27.59 -14.30
CA ARG A 28 22.21 28.07 -14.28
C ARG A 28 21.83 28.81 -15.57
N ILE A 29 22.79 29.52 -16.16
CA ILE A 29 22.58 30.28 -17.41
C ILE A 29 22.31 29.31 -18.57
N ASP A 30 23.09 28.24 -18.67
CA ASP A 30 22.89 27.24 -19.73
C ASP A 30 21.58 26.47 -19.52
N ALA A 31 21.23 26.16 -18.27
CA ALA A 31 19.95 25.55 -17.94
C ALA A 31 18.75 26.41 -18.35
N GLN A 32 18.83 27.74 -18.19
CA GLN A 32 17.78 28.67 -18.61
C GLN A 32 17.66 28.83 -20.13
N ARG A 33 18.71 28.47 -20.88
CA ARG A 33 18.72 28.52 -22.35
C ARG A 33 18.19 27.24 -23.00
N LEU A 34 17.96 26.19 -22.22
CA LEU A 34 17.39 24.95 -22.74
C LEU A 34 15.97 25.18 -23.25
N VAL A 35 15.76 24.94 -24.54
CA VAL A 35 14.42 24.99 -25.16
C VAL A 35 13.57 23.83 -24.70
N VAL A 36 14.18 22.65 -24.54
CA VAL A 36 13.54 21.45 -23.98
C VAL A 36 14.01 21.29 -22.54
N PRO A 37 13.11 21.21 -21.54
CA PRO A 37 13.51 21.07 -20.14
C PRO A 37 14.19 19.72 -19.88
N VAL A 38 15.00 19.66 -18.82
CA VAL A 38 15.52 18.38 -18.30
C VAL A 38 14.38 17.63 -17.61
N THR A 39 13.83 16.66 -18.33
CA THR A 39 12.71 15.80 -17.92
C THR A 39 13.04 14.33 -18.12
N ALA A 40 12.46 13.48 -17.27
CA ALA A 40 12.51 12.02 -17.35
C ALA A 40 11.12 11.45 -17.68
N PHE A 41 11.06 10.49 -18.60
CA PHE A 41 9.95 9.55 -18.70
C PHE A 41 10.32 8.33 -17.88
N PHE A 42 9.53 8.05 -16.83
CA PHE A 42 9.84 7.00 -15.87
C PHE A 42 8.70 5.97 -15.81
N THR A 43 9.08 4.70 -15.90
CA THR A 43 8.18 3.54 -15.76
C THR A 43 8.54 2.78 -14.48
N PRO A 44 7.88 3.05 -13.34
CA PRO A 44 8.29 2.50 -12.04
C PRO A 44 8.24 0.97 -11.97
N LEU A 45 7.24 0.36 -12.62
CA LEU A 45 7.02 -1.08 -12.68
C LEU A 45 7.48 -1.65 -14.03
N LYS A 46 8.64 -1.19 -14.51
CA LYS A 46 9.22 -1.71 -15.76
C LYS A 46 9.65 -3.16 -15.55
N GLU A 47 9.11 -4.06 -16.36
CA GLU A 47 9.58 -5.43 -16.42
C GLU A 47 10.99 -5.48 -16.99
N ARG A 48 11.90 -6.12 -16.25
CA ARG A 48 13.28 -6.30 -16.68
C ARG A 48 13.34 -7.36 -17.80
N PRO A 49 14.13 -7.14 -18.87
CA PRO A 49 14.34 -8.12 -19.92
C PRO A 49 14.89 -9.46 -19.39
N SER A 50 14.43 -10.58 -19.97
CA SER A 50 14.79 -11.94 -19.53
C SER A 50 16.27 -12.30 -19.72
N ASP A 51 16.95 -11.61 -20.63
CA ASP A 51 18.37 -11.74 -20.95
C ASP A 51 19.29 -11.02 -19.95
N GLN A 52 18.73 -10.16 -19.08
CA GLN A 52 19.49 -9.39 -18.10
C GLN A 52 19.55 -10.09 -16.73
N PRO A 53 20.59 -9.82 -15.91
CA PRO A 53 20.65 -10.32 -14.55
C PRO A 53 19.45 -9.83 -13.72
N HIS A 54 18.74 -10.78 -13.13
CA HIS A 54 17.64 -10.50 -12.22
C HIS A 54 18.17 -10.33 -10.80
N GLN A 55 17.62 -9.35 -10.08
CA GLN A 55 17.92 -9.22 -8.67
C GLN A 55 17.41 -10.45 -7.90
N PRO A 56 18.10 -10.90 -6.85
CA PRO A 56 17.52 -11.84 -5.90
C PRO A 56 16.35 -11.17 -5.14
N PRO A 57 15.37 -11.95 -4.63
CA PRO A 57 14.32 -11.40 -3.77
C PRO A 57 14.91 -10.70 -2.53
N LEU A 58 14.60 -9.42 -2.36
CA LEU A 58 15.06 -8.63 -1.21
C LEU A 58 13.94 -8.54 -0.17
N GLU A 59 13.82 -9.55 0.68
CA GLU A 59 12.73 -9.65 1.66
C GLU A 59 13.01 -8.95 3.00
N TYR A 60 13.50 -7.72 2.95
CA TYR A 60 13.86 -6.94 4.12
C TYR A 60 13.63 -5.44 3.91
N ASP A 61 13.64 -4.69 5.01
CA ASP A 61 13.41 -3.24 4.98
C ASP A 61 14.62 -2.52 4.34
N PRO A 62 14.41 -1.55 3.43
CA PRO A 62 15.49 -0.83 2.77
C PRO A 62 16.36 -0.06 3.77
N VAL A 63 17.67 -0.02 3.54
CA VAL A 63 18.61 0.73 4.37
C VAL A 63 18.51 2.22 4.04
N LEU A 64 18.01 3.01 4.97
CA LEU A 64 17.79 4.45 4.79
C LEU A 64 18.92 5.28 5.38
N CYS A 65 19.20 6.42 4.75
CA CYS A 65 20.05 7.46 5.33
C CYS A 65 19.46 7.95 6.67
N GLN A 66 20.31 8.07 7.69
CA GLN A 66 19.88 8.44 9.05
C GLN A 66 19.48 9.92 9.16
N LYS A 67 20.00 10.79 8.27
CA LYS A 67 19.61 12.21 8.23
C LYS A 67 18.11 12.33 7.98
N THR A 68 17.40 12.94 8.93
CA THR A 68 15.93 13.06 8.94
C THR A 68 15.38 13.75 7.71
N SER A 69 16.10 14.74 7.18
CA SER A 69 15.71 15.48 5.97
C SER A 69 16.09 14.81 4.65
N CYS A 70 16.79 13.66 4.68
CA CYS A 70 17.27 12.99 3.45
C CYS A 70 16.53 11.68 3.20
N LYS A 71 16.63 10.71 4.12
CA LYS A 71 15.99 9.39 4.01
C LYS A 71 16.21 8.65 2.68
N ALA A 72 17.23 9.02 1.89
CA ALA A 72 17.59 8.32 0.67
C ALA A 72 17.94 6.86 0.97
N VAL A 73 17.61 5.98 0.04
CA VAL A 73 17.87 4.54 0.12
C VAL A 73 19.33 4.26 -0.28
N LEU A 74 19.96 3.29 0.39
CA LEU A 74 21.24 2.72 -0.01
C LEU A 74 21.17 2.27 -1.47
N ASN A 75 22.17 2.64 -2.26
CA ASN A 75 22.23 2.35 -3.69
C ASN A 75 23.69 2.28 -4.16
N ALA A 76 23.92 1.80 -5.38
CA ALA A 76 25.25 1.58 -5.96
C ALA A 76 26.13 2.84 -6.07
N LEU A 77 25.56 4.05 -5.98
CA LEU A 77 26.31 5.30 -6.00
C LEU A 77 26.85 5.70 -4.60
N CYS A 78 26.49 4.96 -3.55
CA CYS A 78 26.99 5.21 -2.20
C CYS A 78 28.46 4.79 -2.06
N THR A 79 29.29 5.64 -1.46
CA THR A 79 30.67 5.25 -1.11
C THR A 79 30.67 4.42 0.16
N VAL A 80 31.22 3.22 0.10
CA VAL A 80 31.20 2.25 1.21
C VAL A 80 32.58 2.08 1.83
N ASP A 81 32.62 2.15 3.15
CA ASP A 81 33.78 1.87 4.00
C ASP A 81 33.55 0.54 4.71
N PHE A 82 34.06 -0.54 4.12
CA PHE A 82 33.92 -1.91 4.64
C PHE A 82 34.69 -2.15 5.94
N ARG A 83 35.68 -1.32 6.28
CA ARG A 83 36.44 -1.45 7.52
C ARG A 83 35.62 -0.94 8.70
N ASN A 84 35.07 0.26 8.57
CA ASN A 84 34.27 0.87 9.62
C ASN A 84 32.79 0.46 9.55
N LYS A 85 32.39 -0.32 8.53
CA LYS A 85 31.01 -0.73 8.28
C LYS A 85 30.08 0.49 8.18
N THR A 86 30.50 1.48 7.40
CA THR A 86 29.74 2.72 7.16
C THR A 86 29.62 2.99 5.67
N TRP A 87 28.63 3.80 5.28
CA TRP A 87 28.44 4.29 3.92
C TRP A 87 28.12 5.78 3.91
N ILE A 88 28.48 6.45 2.82
CA ILE A 88 28.25 7.89 2.62
C ILE A 88 27.13 8.06 1.60
N CYS A 89 26.08 8.78 1.99
CA CYS A 89 24.93 9.06 1.13
C CYS A 89 25.32 10.06 0.02
N PRO A 90 25.09 9.75 -1.27
CA PRO A 90 25.50 10.62 -2.39
C PRO A 90 24.68 11.91 -2.48
N PHE A 91 23.52 11.97 -1.83
CA PHE A 91 22.63 13.14 -1.87
C PHE A 91 22.97 14.20 -0.81
N CYS A 92 23.39 13.78 0.38
CA CYS A 92 23.59 14.70 1.51
C CYS A 92 24.94 14.58 2.20
N ASN A 93 25.82 13.68 1.72
CA ASN A 93 27.15 13.38 2.26
C ASN A 93 27.16 12.94 3.74
N GLN A 94 26.01 12.55 4.30
CA GLN A 94 25.92 11.97 5.63
C GLN A 94 26.61 10.60 5.63
N ARG A 95 27.53 10.40 6.59
CA ARG A 95 28.06 9.07 6.93
C ARG A 95 27.03 8.34 7.79
N ASN A 96 26.66 7.13 7.38
CA ASN A 96 25.68 6.28 8.04
C ASN A 96 26.33 4.93 8.39
N PRO A 97 26.12 4.37 9.59
CA PRO A 97 26.50 2.99 9.87
C PRO A 97 25.56 2.02 9.15
N PHE A 98 26.09 0.84 8.80
CA PHE A 98 25.24 -0.26 8.39
C PHE A 98 24.44 -0.82 9.57
N PRO A 99 23.20 -1.30 9.33
CA PRO A 99 22.42 -1.98 10.37
C PRO A 99 23.01 -3.37 10.68
N PRO A 100 22.64 -4.00 11.82
CA PRO A 100 23.27 -5.23 12.30
C PRO A 100 23.22 -6.42 11.33
N HIS A 101 22.22 -6.51 10.46
CA HIS A 101 22.10 -7.58 9.46
C HIS A 101 23.18 -7.50 8.35
N TYR A 102 23.82 -6.34 8.19
CA TYR A 102 24.99 -6.16 7.32
C TYR A 102 26.32 -6.24 8.09
N SER A 103 26.36 -6.84 9.28
CA SER A 103 27.59 -6.98 10.07
C SER A 103 28.74 -7.68 9.31
N MET A 104 28.40 -8.63 8.44
CA MET A 104 29.33 -9.38 7.59
C MET A 104 29.60 -8.72 6.22
N ILE A 105 29.18 -7.47 6.00
CA ILE A 105 29.42 -6.80 4.72
C ILE A 105 30.92 -6.66 4.45
N ALA A 106 31.35 -7.08 3.28
CA ALA A 106 32.75 -7.02 2.86
C ALA A 106 32.84 -6.80 1.35
N GLU A 107 34.04 -6.64 0.82
CA GLU A 107 34.22 -6.32 -0.59
C GLU A 107 33.78 -7.47 -1.52
N ASP A 108 33.97 -8.70 -1.05
CA ASP A 108 33.53 -9.96 -1.65
C ASP A 108 32.07 -10.32 -1.30
N ASN A 109 31.54 -9.78 -0.21
CA ASN A 109 30.18 -10.02 0.28
C ASN A 109 29.37 -8.71 0.31
N ARG A 110 29.02 -8.20 -0.87
CA ARG A 110 28.25 -6.95 -1.02
C ARG A 110 26.75 -7.25 -1.13
N PRO A 111 25.88 -6.41 -0.53
CA PRO A 111 24.46 -6.43 -0.81
C PRO A 111 24.14 -6.25 -2.31
N PRO A 112 23.04 -6.84 -2.80
CA PRO A 112 22.45 -6.55 -4.11
C PRO A 112 22.36 -5.04 -4.44
N GLU A 113 22.00 -4.22 -3.46
CA GLU A 113 21.84 -2.76 -3.56
C GLU A 113 23.11 -2.02 -4.00
N LEU A 114 24.28 -2.61 -3.78
CA LEU A 114 25.57 -1.99 -4.07
C LEU A 114 26.17 -2.45 -5.39
N TYR A 115 25.55 -3.40 -6.09
CA TYR A 115 26.03 -3.81 -7.41
C TYR A 115 25.58 -2.79 -8.46
N PRO A 116 26.48 -2.29 -9.32
CA PRO A 116 26.12 -1.35 -10.39
C PRO A 116 25.10 -1.89 -11.40
N GLN A 117 24.94 -3.21 -11.50
CA GLN A 117 23.91 -3.85 -12.34
C GLN A 117 22.49 -3.79 -11.73
N PHE A 118 22.38 -3.39 -10.47
CA PHE A 118 21.15 -3.31 -9.68
C PHE A 118 20.92 -1.87 -9.21
N THR A 119 20.90 -0.93 -10.15
CA THR A 119 20.51 0.47 -9.95
C THR A 119 19.03 0.62 -9.65
N THR A 120 18.19 -0.20 -10.31
CA THR A 120 16.76 -0.32 -10.06
C THR A 120 16.48 -1.64 -9.35
N ILE A 121 15.93 -1.56 -8.14
CA ILE A 121 15.66 -2.71 -7.27
C ILE A 121 14.30 -2.63 -6.60
N GLU A 122 13.79 -3.78 -6.16
CA GLU A 122 12.50 -3.92 -5.48
C GLU A 122 12.68 -4.64 -4.14
N TYR A 123 12.04 -4.11 -3.10
CA TYR A 123 12.04 -4.67 -1.76
C TYR A 123 10.68 -5.27 -1.45
N THR A 124 10.67 -6.46 -0.86
CA THR A 124 9.46 -7.10 -0.34
C THR A 124 9.39 -6.91 1.17
N LEU A 125 8.52 -6.00 1.62
CA LEU A 125 8.38 -5.65 3.03
C LEU A 125 7.50 -6.67 3.76
N LYS A 126 8.10 -7.48 4.64
CA LYS A 126 7.35 -8.51 5.41
C LYS A 126 6.33 -7.96 6.42
N LYS A 127 6.50 -6.70 6.84
CA LYS A 127 5.65 -6.08 7.89
C LYS A 127 4.47 -5.28 7.33
N ALA A 128 4.39 -5.12 6.01
CA ALA A 128 3.28 -4.39 5.41
C ALA A 128 2.01 -5.26 5.48
N THR A 129 0.98 -4.78 6.15
CA THR A 129 -0.34 -5.40 6.09
C THR A 129 -0.92 -5.16 4.70
N THR A 130 -1.05 -6.21 3.91
CA THR A 130 -1.74 -6.15 2.61
C THR A 130 -3.23 -6.41 2.83
N LEU A 131 -4.06 -5.55 2.24
CA LEU A 131 -5.49 -5.84 2.11
C LEU A 131 -5.70 -6.63 0.83
N PRO A 132 -6.67 -7.57 0.80
CA PRO A 132 -7.04 -8.23 -0.45
C PRO A 132 -7.50 -7.18 -1.47
N PRO A 133 -7.26 -7.42 -2.76
CA PRO A 133 -7.69 -6.50 -3.81
C PRO A 133 -9.22 -6.40 -3.85
N ILE A 134 -9.72 -5.19 -4.12
CA ILE A 134 -11.16 -4.90 -4.14
C ILE A 134 -11.56 -4.57 -5.58
N PHE A 135 -12.50 -5.34 -6.12
CA PHE A 135 -13.07 -5.12 -7.45
C PHE A 135 -14.56 -4.79 -7.32
N VAL A 136 -14.96 -3.60 -7.75
CA VAL A 136 -16.37 -3.19 -7.76
C VAL A 136 -16.82 -3.08 -9.20
N PHE A 137 -17.70 -3.98 -9.62
CA PHE A 137 -18.33 -3.94 -10.94
C PHE A 137 -19.49 -2.96 -10.90
N VAL A 138 -19.39 -1.87 -11.68
CA VAL A 138 -20.44 -0.87 -11.84
C VAL A 138 -21.01 -1.00 -13.25
N VAL A 139 -22.24 -1.51 -13.34
CA VAL A 139 -22.82 -2.03 -14.59
C VAL A 139 -24.05 -1.23 -14.99
N ASP A 140 -24.03 -0.65 -16.19
CA ASP A 140 -25.22 -0.06 -16.79
C ASP A 140 -26.16 -1.16 -17.31
N THR A 141 -27.44 -1.02 -17.03
CA THR A 141 -28.51 -1.91 -17.48
C THR A 141 -29.35 -1.31 -18.61
N CYS A 142 -29.09 -0.07 -19.01
CA CYS A 142 -29.77 0.62 -20.12
C CYS A 142 -29.21 0.21 -21.50
N LEU A 143 -28.95 -1.07 -21.68
CA LEU A 143 -28.35 -1.66 -22.88
C LEU A 143 -29.34 -2.57 -23.59
N SER A 144 -29.06 -2.90 -24.85
CA SER A 144 -29.80 -3.95 -25.55
C SER A 144 -29.58 -5.32 -24.88
N ALA A 145 -30.51 -6.25 -25.07
CA ALA A 145 -30.42 -7.57 -24.45
C ALA A 145 -29.18 -8.36 -24.91
N GLU A 146 -28.75 -8.16 -26.16
CA GLU A 146 -27.58 -8.81 -26.76
C GLU A 146 -26.28 -8.28 -26.15
N GLU A 147 -26.14 -6.96 -26.05
CA GLU A 147 -24.97 -6.33 -25.42
C GLU A 147 -24.88 -6.65 -23.92
N LEU A 148 -26.02 -6.63 -23.22
CA LEU A 148 -26.07 -6.98 -21.80
C LEU A 148 -25.68 -8.46 -21.57
N LYS A 149 -26.05 -9.34 -22.51
CA LYS A 149 -25.63 -10.74 -22.47
C LYS A 149 -24.11 -10.87 -22.65
N ALA A 150 -23.54 -10.22 -23.66
CA ALA A 150 -22.09 -10.23 -23.90
C ALA A 150 -21.30 -9.63 -22.71
N LEU A 151 -21.84 -8.57 -22.08
CA LEU A 151 -21.25 -7.97 -20.89
C LEU A 151 -21.25 -8.93 -19.69
N LYS A 152 -22.36 -9.66 -19.47
CA LYS A 152 -22.44 -10.68 -18.42
C LYS A 152 -21.40 -11.78 -18.61
N GLU A 153 -21.24 -12.28 -19.84
CA GLU A 153 -20.23 -13.30 -20.17
C GLU A 153 -18.79 -12.79 -19.94
N SER A 154 -18.54 -11.52 -20.28
CA SER A 154 -17.24 -10.86 -20.04
C SER A 154 -16.94 -10.70 -18.54
N ILE A 155 -17.94 -10.27 -17.74
CA ILE A 155 -17.79 -10.15 -16.28
C ILE A 155 -17.58 -11.53 -15.65
N GLN A 156 -18.29 -12.57 -16.10
CA GLN A 156 -18.09 -13.94 -15.61
C GLN A 156 -16.67 -14.44 -15.86
N THR A 157 -16.10 -14.13 -17.02
CA THR A 157 -14.71 -14.45 -17.34
C THR A 157 -13.73 -13.65 -16.48
N ALA A 158 -13.98 -12.36 -16.28
CA ALA A 158 -13.16 -11.54 -15.40
C ALA A 158 -13.15 -12.08 -13.95
N LEU A 159 -14.32 -12.50 -13.44
CA LEU A 159 -14.46 -13.10 -12.11
C LEU A 159 -13.64 -14.39 -11.94
N SER A 160 -13.52 -15.21 -12.99
CA SER A 160 -12.72 -16.45 -12.92
C SER A 160 -11.20 -16.21 -12.92
N LEU A 161 -10.75 -14.99 -13.27
CA LEU A 161 -9.35 -14.59 -13.27
C LEU A 161 -8.93 -13.88 -11.97
N LEU A 162 -9.89 -13.54 -11.10
CA LEU A 162 -9.61 -12.84 -9.86
C LEU A 162 -8.91 -13.76 -8.83
N PRO A 163 -8.05 -13.20 -7.97
CA PRO A 163 -7.53 -13.92 -6.80
C PRO A 163 -8.66 -14.44 -5.91
N ALA A 164 -8.46 -15.60 -5.27
CA ALA A 164 -9.49 -16.26 -4.47
C ALA A 164 -9.92 -15.47 -3.21
N ASP A 165 -9.04 -14.62 -2.71
CA ASP A 165 -9.25 -13.75 -1.54
C ASP A 165 -9.76 -12.35 -1.92
N ALA A 166 -9.93 -12.06 -3.22
CA ALA A 166 -10.38 -10.77 -3.69
C ALA A 166 -11.81 -10.45 -3.19
N LEU A 167 -12.00 -9.20 -2.78
CA LEU A 167 -13.32 -8.70 -2.40
C LEU A 167 -14.04 -8.19 -3.65
N VAL A 168 -15.22 -8.75 -3.92
CA VAL A 168 -16.04 -8.38 -5.09
C VAL A 168 -17.29 -7.64 -4.64
N GLY A 169 -17.60 -6.53 -5.29
CA GLY A 169 -18.86 -5.80 -5.18
C GLY A 169 -19.55 -5.64 -6.53
N LEU A 170 -20.88 -5.59 -6.51
CA LEU A 170 -21.69 -5.36 -7.70
C LEU A 170 -22.66 -4.18 -7.47
N ILE A 171 -22.63 -3.23 -8.39
CA ILE A 171 -23.57 -2.12 -8.47
C ILE A 171 -24.16 -2.14 -9.87
N THR A 172 -25.47 -2.23 -9.98
CA THR A 172 -26.17 -2.05 -11.27
C THR A 172 -26.87 -0.70 -11.27
N PHE A 173 -26.95 -0.07 -12.43
CA PHE A 173 -27.69 1.19 -12.55
C PHE A 173 -28.48 1.28 -13.84
N GLY A 174 -29.52 2.09 -13.78
CA GLY A 174 -30.30 2.56 -14.91
C GLY A 174 -31.03 3.83 -14.49
N ARG A 175 -32.36 3.80 -14.39
CA ARG A 175 -33.11 4.90 -13.74
C ARG A 175 -32.82 5.02 -12.23
N MET A 176 -32.58 3.87 -11.59
CA MET A 176 -32.23 3.75 -10.18
C MET A 176 -30.86 3.08 -10.07
N ILE A 177 -30.20 3.26 -8.94
CA ILE A 177 -28.90 2.63 -8.63
C ILE A 177 -29.16 1.54 -7.61
N GLU A 178 -28.65 0.34 -7.84
CA GLU A 178 -28.84 -0.83 -6.98
C GLU A 178 -27.48 -1.33 -6.51
N ILE A 179 -27.26 -1.34 -5.19
CA ILE A 179 -26.08 -1.92 -4.58
C ILE A 179 -26.43 -3.32 -4.11
N HIS A 180 -25.81 -4.34 -4.70
CA HIS A 180 -26.14 -5.74 -4.44
C HIS A 180 -25.40 -6.27 -3.23
N GLU A 181 -26.12 -7.02 -2.39
CA GLU A 181 -25.52 -7.73 -1.27
C GLU A 181 -25.34 -9.20 -1.62
N LEU A 182 -24.07 -9.58 -1.77
CA LEU A 182 -23.68 -10.89 -2.29
C LEU A 182 -23.61 -11.96 -1.19
N ASN A 183 -23.57 -11.57 0.10
CA ASN A 183 -23.38 -12.49 1.22
C ASN A 183 -24.70 -13.03 1.81
N VAL A 184 -25.78 -13.07 1.01
CA VAL A 184 -27.10 -13.58 1.43
C VAL A 184 -27.39 -14.87 0.68
N GLN A 185 -27.65 -15.95 1.40
CA GLN A 185 -28.02 -17.24 0.82
C GLN A 185 -29.53 -17.34 0.66
N GLY A 186 -29.99 -17.85 -0.49
CA GLY A 186 -31.41 -18.13 -0.77
C GLY A 186 -32.27 -16.93 -1.19
N ILE A 187 -31.81 -15.69 -0.98
CA ILE A 187 -32.51 -14.47 -1.41
C ILE A 187 -31.48 -13.45 -1.93
N SER A 188 -31.75 -12.85 -3.09
CA SER A 188 -30.97 -11.71 -3.59
C SER A 188 -31.49 -10.41 -2.97
N ARG A 189 -30.63 -9.66 -2.28
CA ARG A 189 -30.96 -8.37 -1.67
C ARG A 189 -30.15 -7.26 -2.33
N ALA A 190 -30.81 -6.13 -2.63
CA ALA A 190 -30.14 -4.94 -3.14
C ALA A 190 -30.69 -3.67 -2.47
N TYR A 191 -29.83 -2.66 -2.32
CA TYR A 191 -30.17 -1.35 -1.80
C TYR A 191 -30.39 -0.39 -2.96
N VAL A 192 -31.60 0.15 -3.06
CA VAL A 192 -32.01 0.98 -4.20
C VAL A 192 -31.92 2.47 -3.84
N PHE A 193 -31.21 3.22 -4.67
CA PHE A 193 -31.02 4.64 -4.55
C PHE A 193 -31.56 5.36 -5.79
N LYS A 194 -32.08 6.57 -5.58
CA LYS A 194 -32.61 7.39 -6.66
C LYS A 194 -31.45 8.05 -7.43
N GLY A 195 -31.29 7.72 -8.71
CA GLY A 195 -30.18 8.24 -9.54
C GLY A 195 -30.19 9.76 -9.79
N SER A 196 -31.30 10.44 -9.50
CA SER A 196 -31.44 11.91 -9.62
C SER A 196 -31.06 12.67 -8.35
N LYS A 197 -30.73 11.97 -7.26
CA LYS A 197 -30.35 12.61 -6.00
C LYS A 197 -28.89 12.28 -5.71
N GLU A 198 -28.08 13.30 -5.48
CA GLU A 198 -26.73 13.12 -4.97
C GLU A 198 -26.78 12.64 -3.52
N ILE A 199 -25.99 11.60 -3.21
CA ILE A 199 -25.98 10.94 -1.91
C ILE A 199 -24.57 11.02 -1.36
N ASN A 200 -24.46 11.49 -0.12
CA ASN A 200 -23.17 11.64 0.53
C ASN A 200 -22.72 10.34 1.22
N GLN A 201 -21.42 10.18 1.47
CA GLN A 201 -20.84 8.97 2.04
C GLN A 201 -21.50 8.57 3.38
N LYS A 202 -21.84 9.54 4.22
CA LYS A 202 -22.53 9.29 5.50
C LYS A 202 -23.90 8.64 5.29
N GLN A 203 -24.68 9.14 4.33
CA GLN A 203 -26.01 8.61 4.05
C GLN A 203 -25.95 7.20 3.46
N ILE A 204 -24.98 6.92 2.58
CA ILE A 204 -24.72 5.56 2.07
C ILE A 204 -24.37 4.64 3.25
N ARG A 205 -23.45 5.08 4.12
CA ARG A 205 -23.07 4.31 5.32
C ARG A 205 -24.29 4.03 6.18
N ASP A 206 -25.06 5.05 6.56
CA ASP A 206 -26.22 4.90 7.43
C ASP A 206 -27.22 3.87 6.85
N VAL A 207 -27.52 3.92 5.55
CA VAL A 207 -28.42 2.96 4.88
C VAL A 207 -27.85 1.54 4.86
N LEU A 208 -26.54 1.38 4.60
CA LEU A 208 -25.90 0.07 4.55
C LEU A 208 -25.72 -0.53 5.96
N THR A 209 -25.23 0.24 6.95
CA THR A 209 -25.01 -0.25 8.33
C THR A 209 -26.28 -0.45 9.14
N MET A 210 -27.39 0.22 8.82
CA MET A 210 -28.68 -0.05 9.47
C MET A 210 -29.25 -1.44 9.12
N ASN A 211 -28.79 -2.04 8.00
CA ASN A 211 -29.37 -3.26 7.45
C ASN A 211 -28.37 -4.43 7.27
N ILE A 212 -27.06 -4.17 7.32
CA ILE A 212 -25.98 -5.19 7.30
C ILE A 212 -25.61 -5.54 8.75
N GLY A 213 -26.09 -6.69 9.22
CA GLY A 213 -25.60 -7.33 10.45
C GLY A 213 -26.25 -6.88 11.76
N ARG A 214 -27.45 -7.39 12.06
CA ARG A 214 -27.69 -7.88 13.42
C ARG A 214 -27.20 -9.32 13.47
N PRO A 215 -26.26 -9.70 14.36
CA PRO A 215 -26.05 -11.11 14.64
C PRO A 215 -27.37 -11.67 15.15
N VAL A 216 -27.84 -12.74 14.51
CA VAL A 216 -28.96 -13.53 15.03
C VAL A 216 -28.46 -14.15 16.33
N ASN A 217 -28.85 -13.57 17.46
CA ASN A 217 -28.71 -14.24 18.75
C ASN A 217 -29.62 -15.46 18.70
N VAL A 218 -29.03 -16.62 18.40
CA VAL A 218 -29.70 -17.90 18.47
C VAL A 218 -30.03 -18.15 19.94
N GLY A 219 -31.33 -18.02 20.23
CA GLY A 219 -32.06 -18.68 21.32
C GLY A 219 -31.32 -18.87 22.65
N ALA A 220 -31.61 -17.98 23.60
CA ALA A 220 -31.64 -18.39 25.00
C ALA A 220 -32.70 -19.49 25.17
N THR A 221 -32.28 -20.72 25.41
CA THR A 221 -33.14 -21.80 25.89
C THR A 221 -33.36 -21.67 27.40
N PRO A 222 -34.60 -21.77 27.90
CA PRO A 222 -34.87 -21.79 29.32
C PRO A 222 -34.69 -23.20 29.91
N GLY A 223 -33.76 -23.32 30.86
CA GLY A 223 -33.79 -24.20 32.03
C GLY A 223 -33.86 -25.73 31.87
N ALA A 224 -32.83 -26.42 32.36
CA ALA A 224 -33.00 -27.70 33.07
C ALA A 224 -31.83 -27.97 34.03
N HIS A 225 -32.19 -28.41 35.23
CA HIS A 225 -31.37 -28.74 36.40
C HIS A 225 -30.20 -29.70 36.14
N HIS A 226 -29.03 -29.42 36.73
CA HIS A 226 -28.25 -30.46 37.42
C HIS A 226 -27.44 -29.89 38.59
N GLN A 227 -27.43 -30.65 39.66
CA GLN A 227 -26.96 -30.36 41.00
C GLN A 227 -25.57 -30.98 41.21
N GLN A 228 -24.59 -30.22 41.70
CA GLN A 228 -23.54 -30.81 42.53
C GLN A 228 -22.83 -29.80 43.42
N VAL A 229 -22.46 -30.32 44.59
CA VAL A 229 -22.13 -29.67 45.86
C VAL A 229 -20.62 -29.44 45.95
N GLY A 230 -20.18 -28.34 46.58
CA GLY A 230 -18.76 -28.14 46.88
C GLY A 230 -18.37 -26.80 47.51
N SER A 231 -18.81 -26.58 48.76
CA SER A 231 -18.17 -25.81 49.86
C SER A 231 -17.10 -24.73 49.59
N GLY A 232 -17.32 -23.50 50.08
CA GLY A 232 -16.26 -22.57 50.50
C GLY A 232 -16.58 -21.08 50.37
N THR A 233 -17.15 -20.47 51.42
CA THR A 233 -17.36 -19.03 51.65
C THR A 233 -16.12 -18.34 52.30
N PRO A 234 -16.10 -17.01 52.58
CA PRO A 234 -16.52 -15.84 51.79
C PRO A 234 -15.56 -14.61 51.91
N CYS A 235 -16.00 -13.45 51.38
CA CYS A 235 -15.55 -12.06 51.64
C CYS A 235 -14.31 -11.58 50.87
N SER A 236 -14.23 -10.35 50.36
CA SER A 236 -14.82 -9.08 50.83
C SER A 236 -15.12 -8.08 49.70
N ALA A 237 -16.08 -7.20 49.98
CA ALA A 237 -16.54 -6.07 49.20
C ALA A 237 -15.67 -4.80 49.39
N SER A 238 -15.64 -3.94 48.37
CA SER A 238 -15.58 -2.46 48.44
C SER A 238 -15.56 -1.94 46.98
N GLN A 239 -16.60 -1.34 46.37
CA GLN A 239 -17.13 0.03 46.60
C GLN A 239 -16.00 1.05 46.87
N GLN A 240 -15.80 2.17 46.18
CA GLN A 240 -16.65 3.11 45.46
C GLN A 240 -15.77 4.05 44.59
N ARG A 241 -16.42 4.72 43.62
CA ARG A 241 -15.93 5.87 42.80
C ARG A 241 -15.80 7.19 43.65
N PRO A 242 -15.88 8.42 43.09
CA PRO A 242 -14.96 9.21 42.24
C PRO A 242 -14.72 10.66 42.79
N GLY A 243 -13.88 11.48 42.15
CA GLY A 243 -13.88 12.96 42.28
C GLY A 243 -12.55 13.59 41.85
N TYR A 244 -12.46 14.38 40.76
CA TYR A 244 -12.56 15.86 40.68
C TYR A 244 -11.57 16.59 41.63
N SER A 245 -10.83 17.66 41.30
CA SER A 245 -11.00 18.74 40.32
C SER A 245 -9.71 19.57 40.09
N MET A 246 -9.68 20.25 38.94
CA MET A 246 -9.15 21.59 38.60
C MET A 246 -8.20 22.38 39.54
N GLY A 247 -7.28 23.10 38.90
CA GLY A 247 -6.79 24.43 39.32
C GLY A 247 -5.33 24.69 38.93
N LEU A 248 -5.04 25.30 37.77
CA LEU A 248 -4.76 26.73 37.58
C LEU A 248 -3.64 27.30 38.50
N ALA A 249 -2.50 27.67 37.91
CA ALA A 249 -1.86 28.98 38.11
C ALA A 249 -0.62 29.16 37.21
N SER A 250 -0.72 30.17 36.37
CA SER A 250 0.35 30.91 35.69
C SER A 250 1.33 31.59 36.67
N VAL A 251 2.56 31.87 36.22
CA VAL A 251 3.21 33.22 36.13
C VAL A 251 4.72 33.07 35.79
N PRO A 252 5.37 34.06 35.12
CA PRO A 252 6.57 33.88 34.31
C PRO A 252 7.88 34.57 34.81
N GLY A 253 9.01 34.15 34.21
CA GLY A 253 10.26 34.94 33.99
C GLY A 253 11.27 35.07 35.14
N PRO A 254 12.43 35.72 34.92
CA PRO A 254 13.36 35.62 33.79
C PRO A 254 14.84 35.41 34.23
N LEU A 255 15.67 34.84 33.35
CA LEU A 255 17.09 35.17 33.08
C LEU A 255 17.49 34.49 31.77
#